data_AF-A0A565BT08-F1
#
_entry.id   AF-A0A565BT08-F1
#
_cell.length_a   1.000
_cell.length_b   1.000
_cell.length_c   1.000
_cell.angle_alpha   90.00
_cell.angle_beta   90.00
_cell.angle_gamma   90.00
#
_symmetry.space_group_name_H-M   'P 1'
#
loop_
_entity.id
_entity.type
_entity.pdbx_description
1 polymer ?
#
loop_
_entity_poly.entity_id
_entity_poly.type
_entity_poly.pdbx_seq_one_letter_code
_entity_poly.pdbx_strand_id
1 'polypeptide(L)'
;MLLLFSSYATNGTPTTKTNSIVCQNCEGNGAVACSQCKGGGVNLIDHFNGQFKAGGLCWLCRGKKEVLCGDCNGAGFLGGFLSTFDE
;
A
#
# COMPACT_ATOMS: atom_id res chain seq x y z
N MET A 1 3.09 -43.05 -17.59
CA MET A 1 2.03 -42.77 -16.61
C MET A 1 2.22 -41.34 -16.10
N LEU A 2 1.61 -40.37 -16.78
CA LEU A 2 1.66 -38.94 -16.42
C LEU A 2 0.26 -38.62 -15.86
N LEU A 3 0.16 -38.33 -14.56
CA LEU A 3 -1.12 -37.97 -13.94
C LEU A 3 -1.37 -36.48 -14.15
N LEU A 4 -2.34 -36.15 -14.99
CA LEU A 4 -2.93 -34.82 -15.13
C LEU A 4 -3.88 -34.59 -13.94
N PHE A 5 -3.59 -33.63 -13.09
CA PHE A 5 -4.55 -33.12 -12.10
C PHE A 5 -5.43 -32.06 -12.76
N SER A 6 -6.70 -32.35 -12.95
CA SER A 6 -7.69 -31.38 -13.43
C SER A 6 -8.33 -30.69 -12.22
N SER A 7 -8.02 -29.41 -12.01
CA SER A 7 -8.67 -28.58 -11.00
C SER A 7 -10.11 -28.24 -11.43
N TYR A 8 -11.10 -28.63 -10.64
CA TYR A 8 -12.49 -28.24 -10.83
C TYR A 8 -12.68 -26.79 -10.36
N ALA A 9 -13.27 -25.93 -11.19
CA ALA A 9 -13.67 -24.59 -10.81
C ALA A 9 -15.10 -24.62 -10.26
N THR A 10 -15.32 -24.07 -9.07
CA THR A 10 -16.66 -23.84 -8.52
C THR A 10 -17.29 -22.59 -9.17
N ASN A 11 -18.59 -22.68 -9.49
CA ASN A 11 -19.39 -21.58 -10.05
C ASN A 11 -19.62 -20.50 -8.98
N GLY A 12 -18.62 -19.66 -8.72
CA GLY A 12 -18.78 -18.36 -8.08
C GLY A 12 -18.97 -17.27 -9.14
N THR A 13 -19.64 -16.18 -8.78
CA THR A 13 -19.69 -14.95 -9.59
C THR A 13 -18.29 -14.57 -10.07
N PRO A 14 -18.12 -14.02 -11.29
CA PRO A 14 -16.82 -13.67 -11.81
C PRO A 14 -16.24 -12.53 -10.97
N THR A 15 -15.53 -12.87 -9.90
CA THR A 15 -14.48 -12.02 -9.39
C THR A 15 -13.49 -11.92 -10.55
N THR A 16 -13.23 -10.69 -11.00
CA THR A 16 -12.13 -10.43 -11.92
C THR A 16 -10.93 -11.18 -11.38
N LYS A 17 -10.43 -12.18 -12.12
CA LYS A 17 -9.19 -12.87 -11.76
C LYS A 17 -8.13 -11.79 -11.57
N THR A 18 -7.88 -11.41 -10.32
CA THR A 18 -6.76 -10.55 -9.99
C THR A 18 -5.55 -11.41 -10.28
N ASN A 19 -4.89 -11.13 -11.41
CA ASN A 19 -3.70 -11.86 -11.83
C ASN A 19 -2.56 -11.80 -10.81
N SER A 20 -2.70 -10.96 -9.78
CA SER A 20 -1.83 -10.89 -8.63
C SER A 20 -2.58 -10.43 -7.39
N ILE A 21 -2.27 -11.06 -6.24
CA ILE A 21 -2.67 -10.58 -4.90
C ILE A 21 -1.81 -9.39 -4.45
N VAL A 22 -0.69 -9.13 -5.12
CA VAL A 22 0.24 -8.06 -4.75
C VAL A 22 -0.45 -6.70 -4.90
N CYS A 23 -0.35 -5.88 -3.85
CA CYS A 23 -0.87 -4.52 -3.86
C CYS A 23 -0.12 -3.69 -4.90
N GLN A 24 -0.84 -3.23 -5.93
CA GLN A 24 -0.25 -2.52 -7.06
C GLN A 24 0.28 -1.14 -6.69
N ASN A 25 -0.30 -0.48 -5.68
CA ASN A 25 0.10 0.86 -5.26
C ASN A 25 1.48 0.91 -4.60
N CYS A 26 1.86 -0.16 -3.89
CA CYS A 26 3.17 -0.27 -3.23
C CYS A 26 4.06 -1.36 -3.81
N GLU A 27 3.61 -2.02 -4.88
CA GLU A 27 4.33 -3.10 -5.56
C GLU A 27 4.80 -4.20 -4.59
N GLY A 28 4.00 -4.49 -3.56
CA GLY A 28 4.33 -5.52 -2.56
C GLY A 28 5.12 -5.05 -1.34
N ASN A 29 5.59 -3.80 -1.31
CA ASN A 29 6.46 -3.33 -0.23
C ASN A 29 5.70 -2.98 1.06
N GLY A 30 4.38 -2.78 1.00
CA GLY A 30 3.57 -2.33 2.13
C GLY A 30 3.78 -0.84 2.51
N ALA A 31 4.76 -0.18 1.92
CA ALA A 31 5.02 1.25 2.10
C ALA A 31 5.14 1.95 0.75
N VAL A 32 4.89 3.25 0.75
CA VAL A 32 5.07 4.14 -0.39
C VAL A 32 5.87 5.37 0.03
N ALA A 33 6.56 5.99 -0.92
CA ALA A 33 7.24 7.26 -0.67
C ALA A 33 6.26 8.29 -0.08
N CYS A 34 6.71 9.01 0.95
CA CYS A 34 5.88 9.99 1.62
C CYS A 34 5.42 11.06 0.64
N SER A 35 4.10 11.17 0.45
CA SER A 35 3.49 12.07 -0.54
C SER A 35 3.74 13.55 -0.27
N GLN A 36 4.04 13.92 0.99
CA GLN A 36 4.27 15.30 1.43
C GLN A 36 5.69 15.76 1.16
N CYS A 37 6.70 14.97 1.54
CA CYS A 37 8.11 15.33 1.35
C CYS A 37 8.75 14.69 0.11
N LYS A 38 8.00 13.91 -0.67
CA LYS A 38 8.46 13.18 -1.86
C LYS A 38 9.72 12.34 -1.60
N GLY A 39 9.82 11.75 -0.41
CA GLY A 39 10.98 10.97 0.02
C GLY A 39 12.17 11.78 0.55
N GLY A 40 12.09 13.11 0.59
CA GLY A 40 13.18 13.96 1.10
C GLY A 40 13.30 13.99 2.64
N GLY A 41 12.21 13.70 3.36
CA GLY A 41 12.19 13.66 4.83
C GLY A 41 11.99 15.02 5.52
N VAL A 42 11.96 16.12 4.76
CA VAL A 42 11.72 17.50 5.26
C VAL A 42 10.48 18.12 4.59
N ASN A 43 9.86 19.11 5.23
CA ASN A 43 8.73 19.84 4.63
C ASN A 43 9.20 20.67 3.43
N LEU A 44 8.49 20.59 2.32
CA LEU A 44 8.79 21.37 1.11
C LEU A 44 8.20 22.78 1.15
N ILE A 45 7.13 22.97 1.92
CA ILE A 45 6.45 24.25 2.17
C ILE A 45 6.06 24.35 3.65
N ASP A 46 5.62 25.53 4.08
CA ASP A 46 4.97 25.69 5.38
C ASP A 46 3.58 25.03 5.36
N HIS A 47 3.25 24.25 6.39
CA HIS A 47 1.95 23.61 6.58
C HIS A 47 1.27 24.12 7.86
N PHE A 48 -0.07 24.07 7.88
CA PHE A 48 -0.90 24.39 9.05
C PHE A 48 -0.54 25.76 9.66
N ASN A 49 -0.67 26.83 8.87
CA ASN A 49 -0.37 28.21 9.28
C ASN A 49 1.05 28.40 9.82
N GLY A 50 2.02 27.66 9.26
CA GLY A 50 3.42 27.77 9.66
C GLY A 50 3.76 27.02 10.95
N GLN A 51 2.85 26.18 11.47
CA GLN A 51 3.15 25.27 12.59
C GLN A 51 4.24 24.28 12.20
N PHE A 52 4.24 23.80 10.96
CA PHE A 52 5.31 22.98 10.40
C PHE A 52 5.97 23.72 9.24
N LYS A 53 7.16 24.28 9.48
CA LYS A 53 7.86 25.13 8.50
C LYS A 53 8.62 24.32 7.44
N ALA A 54 8.77 24.91 6.26
CA ALA A 54 9.64 24.44 5.19
C ALA A 54 11.08 24.22 5.71
N GLY A 55 11.74 23.17 5.22
CA GLY A 55 13.06 22.75 5.68
C GLY A 55 13.09 22.03 7.03
N GLY A 56 12.04 22.16 7.85
CA GLY A 56 11.87 21.38 9.08
C GLY A 56 11.55 19.90 8.81
N LEU A 57 11.58 19.09 9.87
CA LEU A 57 11.21 17.66 9.79
C LEU A 57 9.82 17.50 9.18
N CYS A 58 9.67 16.57 8.22
CA CYS A 58 8.39 16.34 7.56
C CYS A 58 7.27 16.06 8.57
N TRP A 59 6.19 16.83 8.51
CA TRP A 59 5.09 16.74 9.48
C TRP A 59 4.40 15.37 9.47
N LEU A 60 4.33 14.73 8.31
CA LEU A 60 3.70 13.43 8.11
C LEU A 60 4.63 12.28 8.48
N CYS A 61 5.75 12.11 7.76
CA CYS A 61 6.62 10.94 7.93
C CYS A 61 7.68 11.09 9.02
N ARG A 62 7.83 12.28 9.63
CA ARG A 62 8.82 12.55 10.67
C ARG A 62 10.25 12.14 10.28
N GLY A 63 10.62 12.34 9.01
CA GLY A 63 11.94 12.02 8.47
C GLY A 63 12.12 10.58 7.98
N LYS A 64 11.12 9.70 8.14
CA LYS A 64 11.19 8.30 7.68
C LYS A 64 11.10 8.12 6.17
N LYS A 65 10.76 9.19 5.42
CA LYS A 65 10.70 9.26 3.94
C LYS A 65 9.62 8.40 3.28
N GLU A 66 9.10 7.38 3.97
CA GLU A 66 8.01 6.53 3.52
C GLU A 66 6.84 6.58 4.50
N VAL A 67 5.67 6.17 4.03
CA VAL A 67 4.47 5.96 4.84
C VAL A 67 3.82 4.63 4.48
N LEU A 68 2.99 4.11 5.38
CA LEU A 68 2.20 2.91 5.15
C LEU A 68 1.33 3.08 3.89
N CYS A 69 1.31 2.06 3.04
CA CYS A 69 0.39 2.02 1.90
C CYS A 69 -1.05 1.87 2.40
N GLY A 70 -1.92 2.85 2.10
CA GLY A 70 -3.31 2.84 2.54
C GLY A 70 -4.14 1.70 1.93
N ASP A 71 -3.85 1.32 0.68
CA ASP A 71 -4.65 0.31 -0.03
C ASP A 71 -4.53 -1.11 0.55
N CYS A 72 -3.41 -1.41 1.19
CA CYS A 72 -3.16 -2.73 1.81
C CYS A 72 -2.84 -2.64 3.30
N ASN A 73 -2.97 -1.45 3.90
CA ASN A 73 -2.59 -1.14 5.28
C ASN A 73 -1.24 -1.75 5.71
N GLY A 74 -0.25 -1.71 4.82
CA GLY A 74 1.09 -2.25 5.11
C GLY A 74 1.31 -3.72 4.78
N ALA A 75 0.28 -4.47 4.38
CA ALA A 75 0.42 -5.90 4.10
C ALA A 75 1.23 -6.20 2.84
N GLY A 76 1.21 -5.30 1.84
CA GLY A 76 1.82 -5.53 0.53
C GLY A 76 0.98 -6.41 -0.40
N PHE A 77 -0.13 -6.98 0.08
CA PHE A 77 -1.07 -7.77 -0.72
C PHE A 77 -2.52 -7.47 -0.31
N LEU A 78 -3.46 -7.89 -1.14
CA LEU A 78 -4.90 -7.77 -0.95
C LEU A 78 -5.52 -9.14 -0.66
N GLY A 79 -6.61 -9.18 0.10
CA GLY A 79 -7.38 -10.40 0.41
C GLY A 79 -7.10 -11.04 1.77
N GLY A 80 -6.18 -10.49 2.56
CA GLY A 80 -5.98 -10.88 3.96
C GLY A 80 -6.63 -9.90 4.95
N PHE A 81 -6.78 -10.29 6.21
CA PHE A 81 -7.45 -9.52 7.27
C PHE A 81 -6.97 -8.06 7.44
N LEU A 82 -5.73 -7.75 7.08
CA LEU A 82 -5.20 -6.38 7.12
C LEU A 82 -5.70 -5.49 5.95
N SER A 83 -6.16 -6.10 4.87
CA SER A 83 -6.41 -5.46 3.57
C SER A 83 -7.85 -5.58 3.07
N THR A 84 -8.69 -6.30 3.82
CA THR A 84 -10.11 -6.54 3.50
C THR A 84 -10.94 -6.52 4.77
N PHE A 85 -12.23 -6.22 4.62
CA PHE A 85 -13.18 -6.31 5.73
C PHE A 85 -13.39 -7.77 6.13
N ASP A 86 -13.58 -8.00 7.43
CA ASP A 86 -14.14 -9.27 7.93
C ASP A 86 -15.65 -9.33 7.61
N GLU A 87 -16.18 -10.55 7.47
CA GLU A 87 -17.62 -10.83 7.36
C GLU A 87 -18.30 -10.98 8.73
#